data_AF-A0A1B9KHP6-F1
#
_entry.id   AF-A0A1B9KHP6-F1
#
_cell.length_a   1.000
_cell.length_b   1.000
_cell.length_c   1.000
_cell.angle_alpha   90.00
_cell.angle_beta   90.00
_cell.angle_gamma   90.00
#
_symmetry.space_group_name_H-M   'P 1'
#
loop_
_entity.id
_entity.type
_entity.pdbx_description
1 polymer ?
#
loop_
_entity_poly.entity_id
_entity_poly.type
_entity_poly.pdbx_seq_one_letter_code
_entity_poly.pdbx_strand_id
1 'polypeptide(L)'
;MKTFKILPLALIGAMALAGCEEKNEEYFLKNIDAATEKLEQCTQDFKKAFMAKDENAAEKVSNNPECLAAESAIKKDKQLKDEQEKQRKEAEQKQAIDSAMADIQKQVNGLAWTDVIDEYLKIDECKKALFSSTSGNPKCVAWETIFKEKVDEGKKELKQLSFDQLKTKMTSLCKLDKRTISNCSIAQEALQEKATEELANDDLQTIKAKEPIYCADDLKLLAVCRVAWNNAWQNQHNKLVKFYTQNNTEFVTTYNACIDRLEQAKAENSDFLKGIQLEETIRQTYPCRQVKDAYIERGIGYAPFNDGKLEQ
;
A
#
# COMPACT_ATOMS: atom_id res chain seq x y z
N MET A 1 38.49 21.85 35.28
CA MET A 1 39.96 21.79 35.45
C MET A 1 40.35 20.45 36.05
N LYS A 2 41.17 19.64 35.37
CA LYS A 2 42.01 18.61 36.00
C LYS A 2 43.33 18.58 35.22
N THR A 3 44.40 19.02 35.87
CA THR A 3 45.76 19.08 35.33
C THR A 3 46.40 17.69 35.35
N PHE A 4 46.96 17.25 34.22
CA PHE A 4 47.96 16.18 34.20
C PHE A 4 49.34 16.74 33.88
N LYS A 5 50.34 16.27 34.64
CA LYS A 5 51.71 16.79 34.60
C LYS A 5 52.50 16.15 33.45
N ILE A 6 53.33 16.96 32.82
CA ILE A 6 54.39 16.56 31.91
C ILE A 6 55.55 15.97 32.72
N LEU A 7 56.15 14.86 32.27
CA LEU A 7 57.60 14.66 32.24
C LEU A 7 57.95 13.59 31.17
N PRO A 8 59.13 13.64 30.53
CA PRO A 8 59.37 13.01 29.22
C PRO A 8 60.07 11.65 29.32
N LEU A 9 60.01 10.86 28.24
CA LEU A 9 60.94 9.74 28.05
C LEU A 9 61.41 9.61 26.59
N ALA A 10 62.73 9.49 26.45
CA ALA A 10 63.47 8.86 25.36
C ALA A 10 63.14 9.25 23.90
N LEU A 11 63.96 10.17 23.37
CA LEU A 11 64.33 10.19 21.95
C LEU A 11 64.95 8.82 21.59
N ILE A 12 64.30 8.04 20.72
CA ILE A 12 64.95 6.99 19.94
C ILE A 12 64.62 7.28 18.48
N GLY A 13 65.63 7.70 17.73
CA GLY A 13 65.49 8.00 16.31
C GLY A 13 65.28 6.71 15.52
N ALA A 14 64.02 6.42 15.16
CA ALA A 14 63.73 5.53 14.05
C ALA A 14 64.18 6.24 12.77
N MET A 15 65.32 5.78 12.21
CA MET A 15 65.85 6.31 10.96
C MET A 15 64.81 6.15 9.86
N ALA A 16 64.62 7.20 9.05
CA ALA A 16 63.73 7.16 7.90
C ALA A 16 64.26 6.20 6.83
N LEU A 17 63.86 4.92 6.92
CA LEU A 17 63.76 4.06 5.75
C LEU A 17 62.51 4.53 4.98
N ALA A 18 62.71 5.57 4.17
CA ALA A 18 61.79 5.88 3.07
C ALA A 18 61.89 4.76 2.04
N GLY A 19 61.22 3.63 2.32
CA GLY A 19 60.91 2.66 1.29
C GLY A 19 60.10 3.35 0.21
N CYS A 20 60.34 3.01 -1.05
CA CYS A 20 59.46 3.42 -2.13
C CYS A 20 58.06 2.87 -1.81
N GLU A 21 57.14 3.71 -1.34
CA GLU A 21 55.72 3.36 -1.40
C GLU A 21 55.40 3.12 -2.87
N GLU A 22 55.00 1.89 -3.19
CA GLU A 22 54.48 1.59 -4.52
C GLU A 22 53.31 2.53 -4.77
N LYS A 23 53.38 3.31 -5.85
CA LYS A 23 52.34 4.27 -6.25
C LYS A 23 51.12 3.51 -6.81
N ASN A 24 50.47 2.80 -5.91
CA ASN A 24 49.31 1.96 -6.12
C ASN A 24 48.02 2.76 -5.88
N GLU A 25 46.87 2.11 -6.04
CA GLU A 25 45.56 2.76 -5.90
C GLU A 25 45.36 3.36 -4.51
N GLU A 26 45.85 2.72 -3.44
CA GLU A 26 45.68 3.22 -2.07
C GLU A 26 46.53 4.47 -1.80
N TYR A 27 47.77 4.51 -2.31
CA TYR A 27 48.60 5.71 -2.27
C TYR A 27 47.89 6.87 -3.00
N PHE A 28 47.39 6.63 -4.20
CA PHE A 28 46.73 7.67 -5.00
C PHE A 28 45.37 8.09 -4.44
N LEU A 29 44.60 7.19 -3.81
CA LEU A 29 43.35 7.52 -3.11
C LEU A 29 43.56 8.48 -1.93
N LYS A 30 44.71 8.36 -1.25
CA LYS A 30 45.09 9.27 -0.16
C LYS A 30 45.70 10.58 -0.67
N ASN A 31 46.10 10.64 -1.95
CA ASN A 31 46.83 11.75 -2.57
C ASN A 31 46.26 12.07 -3.97
N ILE A 32 45.00 12.50 -4.03
CA ILE A 32 44.26 12.68 -5.30
C ILE A 32 44.89 13.73 -6.23
N ASP A 33 45.57 14.75 -5.69
CA ASP A 33 46.33 15.70 -6.50
C ASP A 33 47.47 15.00 -7.26
N ALA A 34 48.25 14.15 -6.57
CA ALA A 34 49.29 13.34 -7.19
C ALA A 34 48.74 12.30 -8.17
N ALA A 35 47.52 11.80 -7.95
CA ALA A 35 46.82 10.95 -8.90
C ALA A 35 46.44 11.73 -10.18
N THR A 36 45.98 12.98 -10.02
CA THR A 36 45.58 13.86 -11.13
C THR A 36 46.79 14.27 -11.98
N GLU A 37 47.89 14.68 -11.33
CA GLU A 37 49.17 14.94 -12.00
C GLU A 37 49.68 13.70 -12.76
N LYS A 38 49.60 12.51 -12.14
CA LYS A 38 50.03 11.26 -12.78
C LYS A 38 49.15 10.92 -13.99
N LEU A 39 47.83 11.03 -13.87
CA LEU A 39 46.92 10.74 -14.97
C LEU A 39 47.09 11.73 -16.13
N GLU A 40 47.35 13.01 -15.83
CA GLU A 40 47.69 13.99 -16.87
C GLU A 40 48.99 13.61 -17.58
N GLN A 41 50.04 13.25 -16.84
CA GLN A 41 51.30 12.76 -17.43
C GLN A 41 51.06 11.56 -18.35
N CYS A 42 50.32 10.54 -17.87
CA CYS A 42 49.98 9.35 -18.66
C CYS A 42 49.19 9.71 -19.93
N THR A 43 48.24 10.65 -19.83
CA THR A 43 47.45 11.14 -20.96
C THR A 43 48.33 11.87 -21.99
N GLN A 44 49.26 12.72 -21.53
CA GLN A 44 50.19 13.41 -22.40
C GLN A 44 51.16 12.44 -23.10
N ASP A 45 51.69 11.45 -22.39
CA ASP A 45 52.64 10.48 -22.94
C ASP A 45 51.97 9.50 -23.91
N PHE A 46 50.74 9.04 -23.61
CA PHE A 46 49.91 8.29 -24.55
C PHE A 46 49.63 9.10 -25.82
N LYS A 47 49.26 10.38 -25.69
CA LYS A 47 49.01 11.27 -26.83
C LYS A 47 50.25 11.48 -27.71
N LYS A 48 51.45 11.60 -27.11
CA LYS A 48 52.72 11.67 -27.85
C LYS A 48 52.97 10.38 -28.65
N ALA A 49 52.85 9.22 -28.01
CA ALA A 49 53.03 7.92 -28.67
C ALA A 49 52.03 7.72 -29.82
N PHE A 50 50.76 8.05 -29.61
CA PHE A 50 49.71 8.01 -30.62
C PHE A 50 50.00 8.93 -31.81
N MET A 51 50.41 10.18 -31.56
CA MET A 51 50.81 11.12 -32.63
C MET A 51 52.05 10.66 -33.41
N ALA A 52 52.98 9.96 -32.76
CA ALA A 52 54.14 9.35 -33.40
C ALA A 52 53.84 8.04 -34.15
N LYS A 53 52.61 7.49 -34.02
CA LYS A 53 52.22 6.15 -34.49
C LYS A 53 53.05 5.01 -33.87
N ASP A 54 53.51 5.19 -32.63
CA ASP A 54 54.21 4.14 -31.88
C ASP A 54 53.20 3.37 -31.03
N GLU A 55 52.65 2.30 -31.62
CA GLU A 55 51.65 1.42 -30.98
C GLU A 55 52.23 0.75 -29.73
N ASN A 56 53.50 0.34 -29.74
CA ASN A 56 54.17 -0.29 -28.60
C ASN A 56 54.35 0.68 -27.43
N ALA A 57 54.67 1.94 -27.70
CA ALA A 57 54.75 2.97 -26.66
C ALA A 57 53.37 3.33 -26.11
N ALA A 58 52.34 3.42 -26.96
CA ALA A 58 50.97 3.68 -26.54
C ALA A 58 50.43 2.55 -25.64
N GLU A 59 50.66 1.29 -26.02
CA GLU A 59 50.27 0.12 -25.21
C GLU A 59 51.00 0.10 -23.85
N LYS A 60 52.30 0.41 -23.81
CA LYS A 60 53.07 0.51 -22.55
C LYS A 60 52.55 1.57 -21.60
N VAL A 61 52.02 2.69 -22.10
CA VAL A 61 51.40 3.72 -21.27
C VAL A 61 50.01 3.26 -20.80
N SER A 62 49.21 2.67 -21.69
CA SER A 62 47.87 2.15 -21.36
C SER A 62 47.90 1.02 -20.32
N ASN A 63 48.94 0.18 -20.34
CA ASN A 63 49.12 -0.94 -19.42
C ASN A 63 50.04 -0.58 -18.23
N ASN A 64 50.38 0.70 -18.03
CA ASN A 64 51.26 1.12 -16.94
C ASN A 64 50.53 1.01 -15.58
N PRO A 65 51.05 0.25 -14.60
CA PRO A 65 50.37 0.05 -13.32
C PRO A 65 50.12 1.34 -12.52
N GLU A 66 51.02 2.33 -12.57
CA GLU A 66 50.82 3.62 -11.89
C GLU A 66 49.74 4.47 -12.60
N CYS A 67 49.65 4.41 -13.93
CA CYS A 67 48.60 5.10 -14.68
C CYS A 67 47.21 4.51 -14.37
N LEU A 68 47.10 3.18 -14.39
CA LEU A 68 45.87 2.47 -14.04
C LEU A 68 45.48 2.68 -12.56
N ALA A 69 46.46 2.70 -11.65
CA ALA A 69 46.23 3.00 -10.24
C ALA A 69 45.75 4.43 -10.00
N ALA A 70 46.32 5.42 -10.70
CA ALA A 70 45.89 6.82 -10.62
C ALA A 70 44.48 7.01 -11.18
N GLU A 71 44.15 6.40 -12.33
CA GLU A 71 42.80 6.45 -12.91
C GLU A 71 41.75 5.79 -11.98
N SER A 72 42.07 4.60 -11.45
CA SER A 72 41.18 3.90 -10.51
C SER A 72 40.93 4.72 -9.24
N ALA A 73 41.98 5.33 -8.67
CA ALA A 73 41.88 6.18 -7.50
C ALA A 73 40.98 7.39 -7.73
N ILE A 74 41.15 8.13 -8.83
CA ILE A 74 40.31 9.30 -9.17
C ILE A 74 38.85 8.88 -9.36
N LYS A 75 38.60 7.77 -10.07
CA LYS A 75 37.25 7.24 -10.29
C LYS A 75 36.56 6.87 -8.98
N LYS A 76 37.28 6.24 -8.06
CA LYS A 76 36.78 5.78 -6.76
C LYS A 76 36.63 6.90 -5.75
N ASP A 77 37.51 7.89 -5.73
CA ASP A 77 37.32 9.15 -4.98
C ASP A 77 36.07 9.89 -5.43
N LYS A 78 35.84 10.01 -6.75
CA LYS A 78 34.59 10.59 -7.27
C LYS A 78 33.35 9.82 -6.79
N GLN A 79 33.36 8.48 -6.87
CA GLN A 79 32.26 7.65 -6.36
C GLN A 79 32.03 7.83 -4.85
N LEU A 80 33.09 7.93 -4.05
CA LEU A 80 33.01 8.18 -2.61
C LEU A 80 32.43 9.57 -2.31
N LYS A 81 32.84 10.60 -3.05
CA LYS A 81 32.29 11.96 -2.95
C LYS A 81 30.81 12.01 -3.36
N ASP A 82 30.44 11.36 -4.46
CA ASP A 82 29.05 11.29 -4.93
C ASP A 82 28.14 10.58 -3.90
N GLU A 83 28.60 9.49 -3.29
CA GLU A 83 27.85 8.78 -2.23
C GLU A 83 27.81 9.56 -0.90
N GLN A 84 28.90 10.22 -0.49
CA GLN A 84 28.90 11.12 0.67
C GLN A 84 27.97 12.32 0.48
N GLU A 85 27.96 12.92 -0.71
CA GLU A 85 27.07 14.03 -1.08
C GLU A 85 25.61 13.59 -1.04
N LYS A 86 25.30 12.39 -1.54
CA LYS A 86 23.97 11.78 -1.46
C LYS A 86 23.56 11.53 -0.02
N GLN A 87 24.40 10.89 0.80
CA GLN A 87 24.11 10.65 2.22
C GLN A 87 23.91 11.96 2.99
N ARG A 88 24.69 13.01 2.69
CA ARG A 88 24.49 14.34 3.29
C ARG A 88 23.15 14.93 2.89
N LYS A 89 22.76 14.89 1.62
CA LYS A 89 21.46 15.35 1.14
C LYS A 89 20.29 14.58 1.75
N GLU A 90 20.39 13.25 1.87
CA GLU A 90 19.38 12.42 2.53
C GLU A 90 19.24 12.77 4.02
N ALA A 91 20.36 13.02 4.72
CA ALA A 91 20.37 13.46 6.11
C ALA A 91 19.80 14.88 6.30
N GLU A 92 20.19 15.84 5.45
CA GLU A 92 19.64 17.20 5.41
C GLU A 92 18.13 17.18 5.15
N GLN A 93 17.67 16.39 4.16
CA GLN A 93 16.25 16.24 3.85
C GLN A 93 15.48 15.60 5.00
N LYS A 94 16.03 14.55 5.63
CA LYS A 94 15.42 13.92 6.80
C LYS A 94 15.30 14.90 7.97
N GLN A 95 16.37 15.64 8.28
CA GLN A 95 16.35 16.65 9.34
C GLN A 95 15.31 17.75 9.06
N ALA A 96 15.15 18.17 7.79
CA ALA A 96 14.12 19.12 7.40
C ALA A 96 12.69 18.56 7.54
N ILE A 97 12.48 17.26 7.27
CA ILE A 97 11.20 16.58 7.50
C ILE A 97 10.92 16.48 9.01
N ASP A 98 11.90 16.02 9.80
CA ASP A 98 11.77 15.88 11.26
C ASP A 98 11.47 17.25 11.93
N SER A 99 12.12 18.32 11.50
CA SER A 99 11.82 19.69 11.97
C SER A 99 10.42 20.14 11.56
N ALA A 100 10.00 19.90 10.31
CA ALA A 100 8.67 20.26 9.85
C ALA A 100 7.58 19.46 10.59
N MET A 101 7.79 18.17 10.86
CA MET A 101 6.89 17.36 11.68
C MET A 101 6.76 17.95 13.09
N ALA A 102 7.87 18.30 13.74
CA ALA A 102 7.85 18.87 15.08
C ALA A 102 7.11 20.22 15.15
N ASP A 103 7.21 21.05 14.11
CA ASP A 103 6.50 22.34 14.07
C ASP A 103 5.00 22.17 13.76
N ILE A 104 4.64 21.25 12.86
CA ILE A 104 3.23 20.90 12.60
C ILE A 104 2.61 20.27 13.85
N GLN A 105 3.30 19.36 14.53
CA GLN A 105 2.84 18.74 15.78
C GLN A 105 2.56 19.78 16.87
N LYS A 106 3.35 20.86 16.98
CA LYS A 106 3.05 21.99 17.88
C LYS A 106 1.80 22.76 17.42
N GLN A 107 1.64 23.01 16.13
CA GLN A 107 0.47 23.70 15.56
C GLN A 107 -0.84 22.92 15.82
N VAL A 108 -0.80 21.60 15.70
CA VAL A 108 -2.00 20.73 15.81
C VAL A 108 -2.16 20.10 17.20
N ASN A 109 -1.33 20.48 18.18
CA ASN A 109 -1.35 19.91 19.52
C ASN A 109 -2.70 20.16 20.21
N GLY A 110 -3.32 19.10 20.72
CA GLY A 110 -4.61 19.17 21.40
C GLY A 110 -5.84 19.32 20.49
N LEU A 111 -5.65 19.39 19.16
CA LEU A 111 -6.76 19.34 18.20
C LEU A 111 -7.31 17.91 18.09
N ALA A 112 -8.61 17.77 17.83
CA ALA A 112 -9.20 16.48 17.49
C ALA A 112 -8.74 16.04 16.09
N TRP A 113 -8.72 14.74 15.82
CA TRP A 113 -8.31 14.22 14.50
C TRP A 113 -9.06 14.91 13.36
N THR A 114 -10.36 15.19 13.52
CA THR A 114 -11.18 15.88 12.51
C THR A 114 -10.64 17.27 12.15
N ASP A 115 -10.19 18.02 13.15
CA ASP A 115 -9.69 19.38 12.94
C ASP A 115 -8.32 19.33 12.24
N VAL A 116 -7.47 18.33 12.57
CA VAL A 116 -6.18 18.12 11.89
C VAL A 116 -6.38 17.73 10.42
N ILE A 117 -7.38 16.92 10.11
CA ILE A 117 -7.76 16.61 8.72
C ILE A 117 -8.21 17.90 8.00
N ASP A 118 -9.00 18.75 8.65
CA ASP A 118 -9.46 20.03 8.06
C ASP A 118 -8.33 21.07 7.92
N GLU A 119 -7.28 21.02 8.76
CA GLU A 119 -6.03 21.80 8.61
C GLU A 119 -5.04 21.23 7.57
N TYR A 120 -5.09 19.93 7.25
CA TYR A 120 -4.37 19.34 6.11
C TYR A 120 -5.08 19.61 4.78
N LEU A 121 -6.42 19.68 4.83
CA LEU A 121 -7.19 20.49 3.91
C LEU A 121 -6.78 21.98 4.09
N LYS A 122 -7.32 22.93 3.31
CA LYS A 122 -6.71 24.28 3.13
C LYS A 122 -5.30 24.30 2.48
N ILE A 123 -4.34 23.41 2.81
CA ILE A 123 -2.96 23.35 2.27
C ILE A 123 -2.92 22.83 0.82
N ASP A 124 -3.28 23.68 -0.14
CA ASP A 124 -3.39 23.33 -1.57
C ASP A 124 -2.08 22.85 -2.20
N GLU A 125 -0.91 23.29 -1.69
CA GLU A 125 0.39 22.85 -2.20
C GLU A 125 0.69 21.37 -1.89
N CYS A 126 0.10 20.83 -0.82
CA CYS A 126 0.30 19.43 -0.41
C CYS A 126 -0.84 18.50 -0.85
N LYS A 127 -2.06 18.99 -1.12
CA LYS A 127 -3.18 18.13 -1.59
C LYS A 127 -2.92 17.46 -2.94
N LYS A 128 -2.17 18.12 -3.84
CA LYS A 128 -1.80 17.57 -5.16
C LYS A 128 -0.77 16.42 -5.06
N ALA A 129 -0.15 16.22 -3.89
CA ALA A 129 0.89 15.23 -3.65
C ALA A 129 0.41 13.78 -3.68
N LEU A 130 -0.83 13.51 -3.25
CA LEU A 130 -1.31 12.14 -3.03
C LEU A 130 -1.33 11.24 -4.29
N PHE A 131 -1.19 11.84 -5.47
CA PHE A 131 -1.10 11.12 -6.76
C PHE A 131 0.11 11.54 -7.62
N SER A 132 0.98 12.42 -7.12
CA SER A 132 2.20 12.84 -7.84
C SER A 132 3.33 13.12 -6.84
N SER A 133 4.50 12.53 -7.06
CA SER A 133 5.59 12.51 -6.09
C SER A 133 6.10 13.92 -5.71
N THR A 134 5.59 14.49 -4.61
CA THR A 134 6.22 15.64 -3.92
C THR A 134 7.38 15.17 -3.04
N SER A 135 8.21 14.27 -3.57
CA SER A 135 9.34 13.63 -2.89
C SER A 135 10.47 14.58 -2.49
N GLY A 136 10.31 15.88 -2.72
CA GLY A 136 11.29 16.93 -2.40
C GLY A 136 10.80 18.07 -1.50
N ASN A 137 9.54 18.10 -1.02
CA ASN A 137 9.08 19.14 -0.09
C ASN A 137 8.90 18.59 1.35
N PRO A 138 9.83 18.90 2.28
CA PRO A 138 9.77 18.40 3.66
C PRO A 138 8.45 18.71 4.39
N LYS A 139 7.88 19.90 4.18
CA LYS A 139 6.62 20.33 4.81
C LYS A 139 5.44 19.44 4.37
N CYS A 140 5.38 19.08 3.08
CA CYS A 140 4.29 18.23 2.59
C CYS A 140 4.45 16.77 3.01
N VAL A 141 5.67 16.24 3.03
CA VAL A 141 5.93 14.89 3.57
C VAL A 141 5.55 14.81 5.04
N ALA A 142 5.94 15.80 5.85
CA ALA A 142 5.57 15.89 7.26
C ALA A 142 4.05 15.96 7.48
N TRP A 143 3.36 16.82 6.72
CA TRP A 143 1.89 16.93 6.77
C TRP A 143 1.18 15.64 6.33
N GLU A 144 1.67 14.96 5.29
CA GLU A 144 1.10 13.69 4.82
C GLU A 144 1.27 12.56 5.85
N THR A 145 2.41 12.51 6.54
CA THR A 145 2.65 11.56 7.64
C THR A 145 1.66 11.79 8.78
N ILE A 146 1.56 13.04 9.28
CA ILE A 146 0.64 13.40 10.37
C ILE A 146 -0.82 13.20 9.96
N PHE A 147 -1.17 13.50 8.71
CA PHE A 147 -2.49 13.22 8.15
C PHE A 147 -2.82 11.71 8.22
N LYS A 148 -1.91 10.83 7.78
CA LYS A 148 -2.12 9.36 7.85
C LYS A 148 -2.29 8.87 9.28
N GLU A 149 -1.43 9.33 10.20
CA GLU A 149 -1.57 9.01 11.63
C GLU A 149 -2.95 9.42 12.18
N LYS A 150 -3.47 10.58 11.77
CA LYS A 150 -4.80 11.07 12.19
C LYS A 150 -5.96 10.40 11.46
N VAL A 151 -5.78 9.92 10.22
CA VAL A 151 -6.76 9.02 9.57
C VAL A 151 -6.88 7.72 10.35
N ASP A 152 -5.77 7.10 10.74
CA ASP A 152 -5.76 5.85 11.49
C ASP A 152 -6.33 6.02 12.91
N GLU A 153 -5.99 7.12 13.60
CA GLU A 153 -6.60 7.52 14.87
C GLU A 153 -8.13 7.67 14.74
N GLY A 154 -8.57 8.43 13.73
CA GLY A 154 -9.99 8.65 13.45
C GLY A 154 -10.75 7.37 13.14
N LYS A 155 -10.22 6.50 12.26
CA LYS A 155 -10.80 5.19 11.97
C LYS A 155 -10.90 4.32 13.24
N LYS A 156 -9.85 4.32 14.07
CA LYS A 156 -9.80 3.54 15.32
C LYS A 156 -10.84 4.03 16.34
N GLU A 157 -10.99 5.33 16.51
CA GLU A 157 -12.04 5.93 17.35
C GLU A 157 -13.44 5.58 16.82
N LEU A 158 -13.68 5.83 15.53
CA LEU A 158 -14.96 5.60 14.87
C LEU A 158 -15.42 4.13 14.93
N LYS A 159 -14.50 3.16 14.83
CA LYS A 159 -14.82 1.72 14.94
C LYS A 159 -15.23 1.26 16.35
N GLN A 160 -14.93 2.03 17.40
CA GLN A 160 -15.40 1.71 18.75
C GLN A 160 -16.91 1.94 18.92
N LEU A 161 -17.52 2.74 18.04
CA LEU A 161 -18.95 2.98 18.00
C LEU A 161 -19.72 1.74 17.49
N SER A 162 -21.00 1.64 17.83
CA SER A 162 -21.93 0.76 17.12
C SER A 162 -22.17 1.26 15.69
N PHE A 163 -22.64 0.38 14.79
CA PHE A 163 -22.92 0.74 13.41
C PHE A 163 -23.85 1.97 13.28
N ASP A 164 -24.93 2.05 14.06
CA ASP A 164 -25.87 3.20 14.01
C ASP A 164 -25.27 4.50 14.55
N GLN A 165 -24.44 4.42 15.59
CA GLN A 165 -23.70 5.58 16.12
C GLN A 165 -22.69 6.10 15.08
N LEU A 166 -21.97 5.18 14.43
CA LEU A 166 -21.04 5.50 13.35
C LEU A 166 -21.75 6.08 12.13
N LYS A 167 -22.88 5.49 11.71
CA LYS A 167 -23.74 6.01 10.63
C LYS A 167 -24.20 7.44 10.92
N THR A 168 -24.61 7.70 12.17
CA THR A 168 -25.03 9.04 12.63
C THR A 168 -23.87 10.04 12.60
N LYS A 169 -22.69 9.65 13.11
CA LYS A 169 -21.46 10.48 13.09
C LYS A 169 -21.00 10.77 11.66
N MET A 170 -20.95 9.75 10.79
CA MET A 170 -20.66 9.88 9.35
C MET A 170 -21.61 10.88 8.68
N THR A 171 -22.92 10.74 8.92
CA THR A 171 -23.94 11.66 8.37
C THR A 171 -23.74 13.10 8.82
N SER A 172 -23.22 13.32 10.03
CA SER A 172 -22.85 14.65 10.52
C SER A 172 -21.62 15.21 9.78
N LEU A 173 -20.54 14.42 9.68
CA LEU A 173 -19.29 14.83 9.01
C LEU A 173 -19.51 15.09 7.51
N CYS A 174 -20.29 14.24 6.84
CA CYS A 174 -20.65 14.37 5.42
C CYS A 174 -21.59 15.53 5.09
N LYS A 175 -22.06 16.32 6.08
CA LYS A 175 -22.73 17.61 5.82
C LYS A 175 -21.75 18.77 5.68
N LEU A 176 -20.56 18.65 6.26
CA LEU A 176 -19.56 19.73 6.31
C LEU A 176 -18.65 19.69 5.08
N ASP A 177 -18.12 18.51 4.75
CA ASP A 177 -17.30 18.28 3.57
C ASP A 177 -17.59 16.89 2.98
N LYS A 178 -17.47 16.76 1.66
CA LYS A 178 -17.65 15.52 0.88
C LYS A 178 -16.51 15.25 -0.09
N ARG A 179 -15.44 16.05 -0.05
CA ARG A 179 -14.22 15.79 -0.85
C ARG A 179 -13.64 14.43 -0.49
N THR A 180 -12.96 13.80 -1.46
CA THR A 180 -12.01 12.70 -1.20
C THR A 180 -11.06 13.13 -0.08
N ILE A 181 -10.59 12.17 0.74
CA ILE A 181 -9.70 12.38 1.90
C ILE A 181 -10.24 13.28 3.04
N SER A 182 -11.49 13.76 2.97
CA SER A 182 -12.12 14.51 4.06
C SER A 182 -12.57 13.62 5.22
N ASN A 183 -12.96 14.25 6.33
CA ASN A 183 -13.62 13.62 7.47
C ASN A 183 -14.82 12.74 7.08
N CYS A 184 -15.54 13.07 6.00
CA CYS A 184 -16.59 12.23 5.44
C CYS A 184 -16.07 10.94 4.78
N SER A 185 -14.99 11.02 4.01
CA SER A 185 -14.33 9.86 3.38
C SER A 185 -13.88 8.86 4.45
N ILE A 186 -13.17 9.37 5.46
CA ILE A 186 -12.64 8.58 6.59
C ILE A 186 -13.79 7.87 7.34
N ALA A 187 -14.91 8.56 7.56
CA ALA A 187 -16.07 7.99 8.22
C ALA A 187 -16.85 6.98 7.36
N GLN A 188 -16.90 7.17 6.03
CA GLN A 188 -17.48 6.18 5.10
C GLN A 188 -16.63 4.90 5.05
N GLU A 189 -15.30 5.03 5.01
CA GLU A 189 -14.36 3.91 5.08
C GLU A 189 -14.49 3.17 6.42
N ALA A 190 -14.51 3.88 7.55
CA ALA A 190 -14.74 3.27 8.86
C ALA A 190 -16.08 2.51 8.94
N LEU A 191 -17.16 3.05 8.36
CA LEU A 191 -18.48 2.40 8.32
C LEU A 191 -18.47 1.13 7.43
N GLN A 192 -17.78 1.18 6.29
CA GLN A 192 -17.59 0.01 5.42
C GLN A 192 -16.77 -1.07 6.12
N GLU A 193 -15.66 -0.71 6.76
CA GLU A 193 -14.79 -1.64 7.47
C GLU A 193 -15.56 -2.29 8.64
N LYS A 194 -16.30 -1.51 9.43
CA LYS A 194 -17.17 -2.00 10.52
C LYS A 194 -18.21 -3.00 10.01
N ALA A 195 -18.90 -2.68 8.91
CA ALA A 195 -19.85 -3.61 8.27
C ALA A 195 -19.18 -4.90 7.78
N THR A 196 -17.96 -4.79 7.25
CA THR A 196 -17.20 -5.95 6.78
C THR A 196 -16.83 -6.87 7.96
N GLU A 197 -16.42 -6.29 9.09
CA GLU A 197 -16.15 -7.02 10.33
C GLU A 197 -17.41 -7.69 10.91
N GLU A 198 -18.53 -6.97 10.99
CA GLU A 198 -19.80 -7.47 11.54
C GLU A 198 -20.51 -8.53 10.67
N LEU A 199 -20.21 -8.58 9.37
CA LEU A 199 -20.79 -9.55 8.42
C LEU A 199 -19.86 -10.74 8.10
N ALA A 200 -18.58 -10.70 8.50
CA ALA A 200 -17.55 -11.66 8.05
C ALA A 200 -17.87 -13.14 8.33
N ASN A 201 -18.57 -13.41 9.44
CA ASN A 201 -18.86 -14.77 9.93
C ASN A 201 -20.35 -15.14 9.91
N ASP A 202 -21.22 -14.24 9.45
CA ASP A 202 -22.64 -14.52 9.34
C ASP A 202 -22.93 -15.57 8.27
N ASP A 203 -23.99 -16.37 8.47
CA ASP A 203 -24.57 -17.20 7.43
C ASP A 203 -25.39 -16.36 6.43
N LEU A 204 -25.74 -16.96 5.28
CA LEU A 204 -26.43 -16.25 4.20
C LEU A 204 -27.81 -15.69 4.62
N GLN A 205 -28.57 -16.38 5.49
CA GLN A 205 -29.87 -15.87 5.95
C GLN A 205 -29.67 -14.65 6.84
N THR A 206 -28.71 -14.71 7.78
CA THR A 206 -28.37 -13.59 8.66
C THR A 206 -27.88 -12.37 7.86
N ILE A 207 -27.02 -12.57 6.85
CA ILE A 207 -26.59 -11.48 5.95
C ILE A 207 -27.79 -10.88 5.21
N LYS A 208 -28.68 -11.72 4.66
CA LYS A 208 -29.87 -11.22 3.94
C LYS A 208 -30.84 -10.49 4.85
N ALA A 209 -31.04 -10.95 6.08
CA ALA A 209 -31.87 -10.27 7.08
C ALA A 209 -31.28 -8.90 7.50
N LYS A 210 -29.95 -8.75 7.47
CA LYS A 210 -29.23 -7.49 7.74
C LYS A 210 -29.22 -6.51 6.55
N GLU A 211 -29.70 -6.89 5.36
CA GLU A 211 -29.74 -6.01 4.16
C GLU A 211 -30.41 -4.64 4.42
N PRO A 212 -31.56 -4.51 5.11
CA PRO A 212 -32.19 -3.20 5.34
C PRO A 212 -31.35 -2.26 6.23
N ILE A 213 -30.38 -2.80 7.00
CA ILE A 213 -29.48 -2.03 7.86
C ILE A 213 -28.33 -1.47 7.02
N TYR A 214 -27.65 -2.33 6.26
CA TYR A 214 -26.45 -1.99 5.48
C TYR A 214 -26.73 -1.38 4.11
N CYS A 215 -27.89 -1.68 3.53
CA CYS A 215 -28.38 -1.21 2.23
C CYS A 215 -29.66 -0.36 2.33
N ALA A 216 -29.89 0.30 3.47
CA ALA A 216 -30.86 1.38 3.61
C ALA A 216 -30.70 2.43 2.49
N ASP A 217 -31.78 3.14 2.12
CA ASP A 217 -31.77 4.05 0.96
C ASP A 217 -30.68 5.14 1.03
N ASP A 218 -30.34 5.61 2.23
CA ASP A 218 -29.27 6.60 2.46
C ASP A 218 -27.84 6.01 2.35
N LEU A 219 -27.72 4.67 2.38
CA LEU A 219 -26.46 3.92 2.27
C LEU A 219 -26.31 3.17 0.94
N LYS A 220 -27.39 3.03 0.16
CA LYS A 220 -27.49 2.20 -1.05
C LYS A 220 -26.43 2.47 -2.12
N LEU A 221 -25.97 3.73 -2.24
CA LEU A 221 -24.92 4.13 -3.18
C LEU A 221 -23.50 4.07 -2.59
N LEU A 222 -23.37 3.91 -1.28
CA LEU A 222 -22.10 3.88 -0.55
C LEU A 222 -21.48 2.49 -0.53
N ALA A 223 -20.17 2.43 -0.26
CA ALA A 223 -19.41 1.19 -0.25
C ALA A 223 -19.85 0.19 0.84
N VAL A 224 -20.48 0.65 1.93
CA VAL A 224 -21.07 -0.22 2.95
C VAL A 224 -22.12 -1.18 2.36
N CYS A 225 -22.99 -0.70 1.45
CA CYS A 225 -23.92 -1.56 0.74
C CYS A 225 -23.25 -2.27 -0.46
N ARG A 226 -22.64 -1.47 -1.34
CA ARG A 226 -22.15 -1.95 -2.65
C ARG A 226 -20.94 -2.87 -2.58
N VAL A 227 -20.17 -2.78 -1.50
CA VAL A 227 -18.94 -3.57 -1.27
C VAL A 227 -19.11 -4.47 -0.05
N ALA A 228 -19.29 -3.92 1.17
CA ALA A 228 -19.26 -4.75 2.38
C ALA A 228 -20.42 -5.77 2.42
N TRP A 229 -21.67 -5.31 2.34
CA TRP A 229 -22.82 -6.22 2.34
C TRP A 229 -22.87 -7.13 1.10
N ASN A 230 -22.70 -6.57 -0.10
CA ASN A 230 -22.75 -7.35 -1.32
C ASN A 230 -21.65 -8.43 -1.36
N ASN A 231 -20.41 -8.12 -0.98
CA ASN A 231 -19.33 -9.13 -0.96
C ASN A 231 -19.60 -10.21 0.09
N ALA A 232 -20.11 -9.86 1.28
CA ALA A 232 -20.48 -10.86 2.28
C ALA A 232 -21.57 -11.81 1.75
N TRP A 233 -22.62 -11.27 1.13
CA TRP A 233 -23.69 -12.06 0.51
C TRP A 233 -23.16 -12.97 -0.61
N GLN A 234 -22.37 -12.42 -1.55
CA GLN A 234 -21.79 -13.17 -2.66
C GLN A 234 -20.85 -14.28 -2.18
N ASN A 235 -20.02 -14.02 -1.17
CA ASN A 235 -19.09 -15.01 -0.61
C ASN A 235 -19.83 -16.20 0.00
N GLN A 236 -20.87 -15.99 0.82
CA GLN A 236 -21.66 -17.09 1.38
C GLN A 236 -22.53 -17.78 0.31
N HIS A 237 -23.08 -17.02 -0.65
CA HIS A 237 -23.82 -17.57 -1.78
C HIS A 237 -22.95 -18.54 -2.59
N ASN A 238 -21.76 -18.10 -3.03
CA ASN A 238 -20.83 -18.91 -3.82
C ASN A 238 -20.31 -20.13 -3.03
N LYS A 239 -20.10 -19.98 -1.72
CA LYS A 239 -19.73 -21.11 -0.83
C LYS A 239 -20.83 -22.17 -0.79
N LEU A 240 -22.10 -21.77 -0.69
CA LEU A 240 -23.25 -22.67 -0.69
C LEU A 240 -23.49 -23.31 -2.07
N VAL A 241 -23.41 -22.54 -3.15
CA VAL A 241 -23.48 -23.04 -4.52
C VAL A 241 -22.42 -24.13 -4.73
N LYS A 242 -21.15 -23.84 -4.43
CA LYS A 242 -20.05 -24.82 -4.51
C LYS A 242 -20.30 -26.07 -3.67
N PHE A 243 -20.84 -25.93 -2.46
CA PHE A 243 -21.18 -27.07 -1.60
C PHE A 243 -22.24 -27.98 -2.24
N TYR A 244 -23.31 -27.43 -2.82
CA TYR A 244 -24.30 -28.21 -3.57
C TYR A 244 -23.75 -28.76 -4.90
N THR A 245 -22.89 -28.02 -5.60
CA THR A 245 -22.17 -28.50 -6.80
C THR A 245 -21.32 -29.74 -6.47
N GLN A 246 -20.74 -29.81 -5.26
CA GLN A 246 -19.84 -30.89 -4.83
C GLN A 246 -20.52 -32.03 -4.04
N ASN A 247 -21.69 -31.81 -3.43
CA ASN A 247 -22.39 -32.79 -2.61
C ASN A 247 -23.72 -33.22 -3.27
N ASN A 248 -23.73 -34.40 -3.91
CA ASN A 248 -24.90 -34.89 -4.66
C ASN A 248 -26.14 -35.07 -3.77
N THR A 249 -26.01 -35.77 -2.65
CA THR A 249 -27.13 -36.09 -1.75
C THR A 249 -27.81 -34.83 -1.24
N GLU A 250 -27.01 -33.85 -0.82
CA GLU A 250 -27.52 -32.60 -0.25
C GLU A 250 -28.14 -31.69 -1.33
N PHE A 251 -27.56 -31.68 -2.53
CA PHE A 251 -28.12 -30.99 -3.70
C PHE A 251 -29.48 -31.56 -4.11
N VAL A 252 -29.59 -32.88 -4.35
CA VAL A 252 -30.85 -33.52 -4.75
C VAL A 252 -31.92 -33.31 -3.67
N THR A 253 -31.57 -33.49 -2.40
CA THR A 253 -32.49 -33.29 -1.27
C THR A 253 -33.00 -31.84 -1.20
N THR A 254 -32.10 -30.86 -1.27
CA THR A 254 -32.47 -29.44 -1.18
C THR A 254 -33.22 -28.95 -2.43
N TYR A 255 -32.82 -29.41 -3.62
CA TYR A 255 -33.50 -29.09 -4.88
C TYR A 255 -34.94 -29.64 -4.89
N ASN A 256 -35.14 -30.89 -4.47
CA ASN A 256 -36.48 -31.48 -4.39
C ASN A 256 -37.36 -30.79 -3.36
N ALA A 257 -36.80 -30.40 -2.20
CA ALA A 257 -37.53 -29.58 -1.22
C ALA A 257 -37.92 -28.18 -1.76
N CYS A 258 -37.19 -27.65 -2.75
CA CYS A 258 -37.57 -26.42 -3.45
C CYS A 258 -38.66 -26.65 -4.51
N ILE A 259 -38.68 -27.80 -5.18
CA ILE A 259 -39.83 -28.22 -6.02
C ILE A 259 -41.11 -28.30 -5.17
N ASP A 260 -41.05 -28.98 -4.02
CA ASP A 260 -42.19 -29.12 -3.11
C ASP A 260 -42.78 -27.76 -2.67
N ARG A 261 -41.92 -26.78 -2.36
CA ARG A 261 -42.35 -25.41 -2.02
C ARG A 261 -42.99 -24.69 -3.21
N LEU A 262 -42.50 -24.89 -4.43
CA LEU A 262 -43.06 -24.29 -5.65
C LEU A 262 -44.42 -24.92 -6.02
N GLU A 263 -44.58 -26.23 -5.82
CA GLU A 263 -45.86 -26.93 -6.01
C GLU A 263 -46.90 -26.50 -4.97
N GLN A 264 -46.51 -26.37 -3.70
CA GLN A 264 -47.37 -25.83 -2.64
C GLN A 264 -47.81 -24.39 -2.94
N ALA A 265 -46.88 -23.51 -3.34
CA ALA A 265 -47.17 -22.13 -3.70
C ALA A 265 -48.20 -21.99 -4.83
N LYS A 266 -48.17 -22.91 -5.81
CA LYS A 266 -49.16 -23.00 -6.91
C LYS A 266 -50.52 -23.50 -6.44
N ALA A 267 -50.55 -24.47 -5.53
CA ALA A 267 -51.79 -25.07 -5.03
C ALA A 267 -52.57 -24.12 -4.09
N GLU A 268 -51.86 -23.31 -3.30
CA GLU A 268 -52.48 -22.44 -2.28
C GLU A 268 -52.95 -21.07 -2.82
N ASN A 269 -52.42 -20.60 -3.96
CA ASN A 269 -52.75 -19.27 -4.51
C ASN A 269 -53.75 -19.33 -5.66
N SER A 270 -55.01 -19.02 -5.35
CA SER A 270 -56.06 -18.80 -6.36
C SER A 270 -55.89 -17.49 -7.16
N ASP A 271 -55.09 -16.55 -6.67
CA ASP A 271 -54.70 -15.34 -7.39
C ASP A 271 -53.41 -15.58 -8.17
N PHE A 272 -53.54 -15.67 -9.49
CA PHE A 272 -52.45 -15.95 -10.43
C PHE A 272 -51.25 -15.01 -10.29
N LEU A 273 -51.48 -13.71 -10.04
CA LEU A 273 -50.39 -12.74 -9.92
C LEU A 273 -49.62 -12.90 -8.61
N LYS A 274 -50.32 -13.24 -7.51
CA LYS A 274 -49.69 -13.55 -6.23
C LYS A 274 -48.93 -14.88 -6.28
N GLY A 275 -49.48 -15.88 -6.98
CA GLY A 275 -48.80 -17.16 -7.24
C GLY A 275 -47.44 -16.96 -7.92
N ILE A 276 -47.39 -16.19 -9.02
CA ILE A 276 -46.14 -15.85 -9.71
C ILE A 276 -45.15 -15.13 -8.78
N GLN A 277 -45.61 -14.15 -7.99
CA GLN A 277 -44.75 -13.42 -7.06
C GLN A 277 -44.17 -14.33 -5.96
N LEU A 278 -44.95 -15.29 -5.46
CA LEU A 278 -44.49 -16.26 -4.47
C LEU A 278 -43.50 -17.26 -5.08
N GLU A 279 -43.76 -17.78 -6.27
CA GLU A 279 -42.82 -18.65 -6.99
C GLU A 279 -41.47 -17.96 -7.24
N GLU A 280 -41.47 -16.71 -7.71
CA GLU A 280 -40.23 -15.96 -7.93
C GLU A 280 -39.51 -15.67 -6.60
N THR A 281 -40.26 -15.35 -5.54
CA THR A 281 -39.69 -15.19 -4.18
C THR A 281 -39.00 -16.48 -3.72
N ILE A 282 -39.61 -17.64 -3.92
CA ILE A 282 -38.99 -18.94 -3.62
C ILE A 282 -37.72 -19.13 -4.46
N ARG A 283 -37.80 -18.95 -5.79
CA ARG A 283 -36.66 -19.11 -6.72
C ARG A 283 -35.47 -18.18 -6.44
N GLN A 284 -35.68 -17.04 -5.80
CA GLN A 284 -34.65 -16.04 -5.52
C GLN A 284 -34.16 -16.00 -4.05
N THR A 285 -34.75 -16.78 -3.15
CA THR A 285 -34.38 -16.86 -1.73
C THR A 285 -33.62 -18.15 -1.38
N TYR A 286 -33.03 -18.20 -0.18
CA TYR A 286 -32.31 -19.38 0.31
C TYR A 286 -33.30 -20.50 0.74
N PRO A 287 -32.99 -21.78 0.46
CA PRO A 287 -31.81 -22.29 -0.25
C PRO A 287 -31.98 -22.36 -1.77
N CYS A 288 -33.20 -22.11 -2.28
CA CYS A 288 -33.58 -22.43 -3.64
C CYS A 288 -32.77 -21.68 -4.70
N ARG A 289 -32.37 -20.44 -4.46
CA ARG A 289 -31.44 -19.72 -5.34
C ARG A 289 -30.08 -20.41 -5.44
N GLN A 290 -29.52 -20.89 -4.34
CA GLN A 290 -28.20 -21.53 -4.31
C GLN A 290 -28.22 -22.88 -5.03
N VAL A 291 -29.28 -23.70 -4.86
CA VAL A 291 -29.42 -24.94 -5.64
C VAL A 291 -29.81 -24.71 -7.10
N LYS A 292 -30.54 -23.64 -7.42
CA LYS A 292 -30.82 -23.20 -8.80
C LYS A 292 -29.52 -22.88 -9.54
N ASP A 293 -28.63 -22.11 -8.91
CA ASP A 293 -27.37 -21.70 -9.52
C ASP A 293 -26.39 -22.89 -9.56
N ALA A 294 -26.39 -23.78 -8.55
CA ALA A 294 -25.65 -25.05 -8.59
C ALA A 294 -26.14 -26.04 -9.66
N TYR A 295 -27.44 -26.08 -9.97
CA TYR A 295 -27.99 -26.91 -11.07
C TYR A 295 -27.35 -26.56 -12.42
N ILE A 296 -27.16 -25.25 -12.64
CA ILE A 296 -26.53 -24.69 -13.84
C ILE A 296 -25.02 -25.00 -13.84
N GLU A 297 -24.31 -24.77 -12.71
CA GLU A 297 -22.88 -25.11 -12.59
C GLU A 297 -22.59 -26.60 -12.79
N ARG A 298 -23.49 -27.47 -12.35
CA ARG A 298 -23.39 -28.93 -12.55
C ARG A 298 -23.67 -29.36 -13.99
N GLY A 299 -24.06 -28.44 -14.88
CA GLY A 299 -24.30 -28.70 -16.30
C GLY A 299 -25.57 -29.53 -16.59
N ILE A 300 -26.51 -29.60 -15.65
CA ILE A 300 -27.74 -30.41 -15.80
C ILE A 300 -28.69 -29.75 -16.82
N GLY A 301 -28.75 -28.41 -16.82
CA GLY A 301 -29.47 -27.65 -17.83
C GLY A 301 -29.59 -26.16 -17.48
N TYR A 302 -30.20 -25.39 -18.38
CA TYR A 302 -30.41 -23.95 -18.22
C TYR A 302 -31.76 -23.59 -17.57
N ALA A 303 -32.62 -24.58 -17.31
CA ALA A 303 -34.01 -24.39 -16.89
C ALA A 303 -34.34 -25.06 -15.52
N PRO A 304 -33.64 -24.69 -14.43
CA PRO A 304 -33.86 -25.27 -13.11
C PRO A 304 -35.31 -25.14 -12.63
N PHE A 305 -35.78 -26.20 -11.98
CA PHE A 305 -37.15 -26.43 -11.50
C PHE A 305 -38.23 -26.60 -12.58
N ASN A 306 -37.87 -26.78 -13.85
CA ASN A 306 -38.84 -27.13 -14.90
C ASN A 306 -38.98 -28.65 -15.10
N ASP A 307 -37.90 -29.41 -14.86
CA ASP A 307 -37.82 -30.85 -15.13
C ASP A 307 -38.40 -31.72 -13.99
N GLY A 308 -39.07 -31.11 -13.01
CA GLY A 308 -39.61 -31.79 -11.83
C GLY A 308 -38.54 -32.12 -10.77
N LYS A 309 -38.79 -33.17 -9.98
CA LYS A 309 -37.86 -33.66 -8.95
C LYS A 309 -36.74 -34.50 -9.58
N LEU A 310 -35.55 -34.43 -8.99
CA LEU A 310 -34.39 -35.25 -9.34
C LEU A 310 -34.40 -36.58 -8.60
N GLU A 311 -33.93 -37.64 -9.25
CA GLU A 311 -33.64 -38.93 -8.63
C GLU A 311 -32.32 -38.86 -7.80
N GLN A 312 -32.16 -39.76 -6.82
CA GLN A 312 -31.01 -39.80 -5.90
C GLN A 312 -29.82 -40.59 -6.43
#